data_AF-A0A2E1H6D9-F1
#
_entry.id   AF-A0A2E1H6D9-F1
#
_cell.length_a   1.000
_cell.length_b   1.000
_cell.length_c   1.000
_cell.angle_alpha   90.00
_cell.angle_beta   90.00
_cell.angle_gamma   90.00
#
_symmetry.space_group_name_H-M   'P 1'
#
loop_
_entity.id
_entity.type
_entity.pdbx_description
1 polymer ?
#
loop_
_entity_poly.entity_id
_entity_poly.type
_entity_poly.pdbx_seq_one_letter_code
_entity_poly.pdbx_strand_id
1 'polypeptide(L)'
;QDLDGDIKREHTMGILIHGDAAFTGQGVVSESLQMSGLPGDKVGGIVHIVVNNQIGFTAGPKDLFSTYYCTDLAKMIEAPILHANGDYPESVMKAVHVATEYQGEFGADAVIDMVCYRRRGHNEGDEPMYTQPLLYQKISNHPTVRTHYTELLVRRGIMTQEECDAVGDAFDRELKVALEASRKLSADAGQQETEALVPTDTWSEKDWCNEISRDTAVDVDELKDIIVATNTMPEGHVVHPNLLRQLKRREEMIGGERDLDWGCAETLAFGSLIKGGMSLRLAGQDSGRGTFSHRHAVVRDQRTADDYLPLDTLNEDAHVEVHDSLLSEEAALSFEYGYALANPQAMVLWEAQFGDFANGAQIPIDQFLSAGEAKWSQLAGVTILLPHGYDGQGPEHSNARPERFLQLCAEGNMTVANCSTASQYFHLLRRQGLAGNHRRPLILFTPKSMLRDPRAASPREDLANDRFEEVIIDAPGGKEKVKRVVFCSGKVYHDLVDYRRETGREDEVALIRLEQLYPFPRARVQHIAEQHADCEFIYCQEEPRNMGAWSFASQRFNELGIAPRYSGRAASASPATGSYTLHHSQQACLLASAIDRA
;
A
#
# COMPACT_ATOMS: atom_id res chain seq x y z
N GLN A 1 14.17 13.03 5.33
CA GLN A 1 13.48 14.32 5.51
C GLN A 1 12.77 14.39 6.85
N ASP A 2 11.64 13.73 7.09
CA ASP A 2 10.95 13.83 8.39
C ASP A 2 11.79 13.28 9.55
N LEU A 3 12.47 12.15 9.36
CA LEU A 3 13.43 11.60 10.32
C LEU A 3 14.60 12.55 10.65
N ASP A 4 14.92 13.48 9.74
CA ASP A 4 16.01 14.44 9.90
C ASP A 4 15.50 15.80 10.42
N GLY A 5 14.19 15.94 10.69
CA GLY A 5 13.57 17.21 11.04
C GLY A 5 13.61 18.25 9.91
N ASP A 6 13.78 17.81 8.65
CA ASP A 6 13.84 18.67 7.48
C ASP A 6 12.43 19.06 7.02
N ILE A 7 11.74 19.87 7.84
CA ILE A 7 10.37 20.34 7.61
C ILE A 7 10.31 21.29 6.40
N LYS A 8 11.38 22.07 6.18
CA LYS A 8 11.47 23.01 5.05
C LYS A 8 11.84 22.32 3.74
N ARG A 9 12.27 21.06 3.78
CA ARG A 9 12.68 20.26 2.61
C ARG A 9 13.92 20.84 1.91
N GLU A 10 14.87 21.33 2.69
CA GLU A 10 16.07 22.06 2.20
C GLU A 10 17.35 21.22 2.27
N HIS A 11 17.37 20.09 2.99
CA HIS A 11 18.59 19.33 3.27
C HIS A 11 18.74 18.06 2.41
N THR A 12 17.64 17.56 1.83
CA THR A 12 17.62 16.36 1.00
C THR A 12 17.14 16.69 -0.41
N MET A 13 17.89 16.29 -1.44
CA MET A 13 17.51 16.47 -2.84
C MET A 13 17.20 15.12 -3.50
N GLY A 14 16.04 15.03 -4.14
CA GLY A 14 15.67 13.88 -4.96
C GLY A 14 16.22 13.97 -6.39
N ILE A 15 16.64 12.83 -6.94
CA ILE A 15 17.07 12.71 -8.34
C ILE A 15 16.31 11.55 -8.97
N LEU A 16 15.62 11.80 -10.09
CA LEU A 16 14.95 10.75 -10.87
C LEU A 16 15.52 10.67 -12.28
N ILE A 17 15.88 9.47 -12.72
CA ILE A 17 16.46 9.21 -14.05
C ILE A 17 15.45 8.45 -14.90
N HIS A 18 15.24 8.93 -16.12
CA HIS A 18 14.21 8.44 -17.04
C HIS A 18 14.79 8.15 -18.43
N GLY A 19 14.14 7.25 -19.17
CA GLY A 19 14.29 7.19 -20.62
C GLY A 19 13.25 8.09 -21.30
N ASP A 20 13.55 8.63 -22.48
CA ASP A 20 12.66 9.52 -23.25
C ASP A 20 11.28 8.92 -23.49
N ALA A 21 11.22 7.66 -23.93
CA ALA A 21 9.97 6.96 -24.19
C ALA A 21 9.13 6.74 -22.92
N ALA A 22 9.76 6.39 -21.81
CA ALA A 22 9.07 6.07 -20.56
C ALA A 22 8.55 7.34 -19.87
N PHE A 23 9.34 8.43 -19.90
CA PHE A 23 8.98 9.70 -19.25
C PHE A 23 7.63 10.25 -19.75
N THR A 24 7.38 10.15 -21.06
CA THR A 24 6.13 10.62 -21.67
C THR A 24 5.04 9.55 -21.76
N GLY A 25 5.41 8.26 -21.75
CA GLY A 25 4.50 7.16 -22.06
C GLY A 25 3.84 6.52 -20.83
N GLN A 26 4.34 6.78 -19.63
CA GLN A 26 3.82 6.19 -18.39
C GLN A 26 3.02 7.22 -17.58
N GLY A 27 1.76 6.91 -17.28
CA GLY A 27 0.85 7.80 -16.55
C GLY A 27 1.37 8.19 -15.16
N VAL A 28 2.01 7.25 -14.46
CA VAL A 28 2.61 7.49 -13.14
C VAL A 28 3.62 8.64 -13.10
N VAL A 29 4.29 8.96 -14.22
CA VAL A 29 5.20 10.12 -14.29
C VAL A 29 4.41 11.41 -14.15
N SER A 30 3.27 11.51 -14.85
CA SER A 30 2.39 12.69 -14.77
C SER A 30 1.74 12.82 -13.39
N GLU A 31 1.35 11.70 -12.77
CA GLU A 31 0.81 11.69 -11.41
C GLU A 31 1.86 12.15 -10.39
N SER A 32 3.08 11.62 -10.49
CA SER A 32 4.19 11.99 -9.60
C SER A 32 4.60 13.46 -9.75
N LEU A 33 4.60 13.99 -10.98
CA LEU A 33 4.84 15.41 -11.22
C LEU A 33 3.76 16.27 -10.55
N GLN A 34 2.47 15.89 -10.64
CA GLN A 34 1.39 16.64 -9.98
C GLN A 34 1.52 16.64 -8.46
N MET A 35 2.05 15.56 -7.88
CA MET A 35 2.27 15.45 -6.44
C MET A 35 3.37 16.38 -5.92
N SER A 36 4.32 16.81 -6.76
CA SER A 36 5.52 17.54 -6.30
C SER A 36 5.22 18.87 -5.59
N GLY A 37 4.07 19.49 -5.88
CA GLY A 37 3.60 20.73 -5.27
C GLY A 37 2.58 20.56 -4.14
N LEU A 38 2.10 19.34 -3.86
CA LEU A 38 1.02 19.11 -2.90
C LEU A 38 1.53 19.00 -1.46
N PRO A 39 0.84 19.58 -0.45
CA PRO A 39 1.35 19.62 0.93
C PRO A 39 1.74 18.25 1.52
N GLY A 40 0.97 17.19 1.25
CA GLY A 40 1.21 15.85 1.79
C GLY A 40 2.32 15.06 1.10
N ASP A 41 2.76 15.50 -0.09
CA ASP A 41 3.67 14.77 -0.98
C ASP A 41 4.89 15.60 -1.42
N LYS A 42 4.93 16.89 -1.07
CA LYS A 42 6.01 17.81 -1.44
C LYS A 42 7.31 17.43 -0.73
N VAL A 43 8.34 17.18 -1.54
CA VAL A 43 9.69 16.80 -1.10
C VAL A 43 10.75 17.88 -1.33
N GLY A 44 10.35 19.11 -1.68
CA GLY A 44 11.27 20.22 -1.94
C GLY A 44 11.81 20.27 -3.37
N GLY A 45 11.15 19.62 -4.32
CA GLY A 45 11.55 19.61 -5.73
C GLY A 45 12.54 18.49 -6.07
N ILE A 46 12.37 17.91 -7.25
CA ILE A 46 13.18 16.81 -7.79
C ILE A 46 13.95 17.27 -9.03
N VAL A 47 15.22 16.86 -9.13
CA VAL A 47 15.98 17.01 -10.39
C VAL A 47 15.74 15.78 -11.27
N HIS A 48 15.05 15.97 -12.38
CA HIS A 48 14.78 14.92 -13.35
C HIS A 48 15.84 14.91 -14.45
N ILE A 49 16.43 13.76 -14.72
CA ILE A 49 17.37 13.56 -15.82
C ILE A 49 16.73 12.62 -16.84
N VAL A 50 16.40 13.13 -18.02
CA VAL A 50 15.89 12.32 -19.13
C VAL A 50 17.06 11.97 -20.05
N VAL A 51 17.41 10.69 -20.09
CA VAL A 51 18.38 10.12 -21.03
C VAL A 51 17.70 9.96 -22.38
N ASN A 52 17.62 11.05 -23.13
CA ASN A 52 16.95 11.11 -24.41
C ASN A 52 17.85 10.58 -25.52
N ASN A 53 17.88 9.26 -25.67
CA ASN A 53 18.64 8.59 -26.71
C ASN A 53 17.90 8.51 -28.05
N GLN A 54 16.72 9.14 -28.12
CA GLN A 54 15.85 9.29 -29.29
C GLN A 54 15.27 7.96 -29.80
N ILE A 55 15.22 6.91 -28.98
CA ILE A 55 14.69 5.59 -29.37
C ILE A 55 14.21 4.74 -28.18
N GLY A 56 12.91 4.44 -28.16
CA GLY A 56 12.28 3.51 -27.22
C GLY A 56 12.22 2.11 -27.79
N PHE A 57 13.10 1.22 -27.34
CA PHE A 57 13.30 -0.11 -27.95
C PHE A 57 13.61 0.01 -29.45
N THR A 58 12.60 -0.13 -30.32
CA THR A 58 12.66 0.03 -31.79
C THR A 58 11.95 1.28 -32.31
N ALA A 59 11.09 1.92 -31.50
CA ALA A 59 10.27 3.05 -31.90
C ALA A 59 11.07 4.36 -31.84
N GLY A 60 10.95 5.19 -32.88
CA GLY A 60 11.58 6.51 -32.94
C GLY A 60 10.64 7.62 -32.45
N PRO A 61 11.11 8.87 -32.31
CA PRO A 61 10.37 9.95 -31.65
C PRO A 61 8.96 10.20 -32.19
N LYS A 62 8.78 10.08 -33.52
CA LYS A 62 7.50 10.23 -34.22
C LYS A 62 6.41 9.24 -33.75
N ASP A 63 6.80 8.12 -33.15
CA ASP A 63 5.91 7.05 -32.71
C ASP A 63 5.80 7.01 -31.17
N LEU A 64 6.62 7.78 -30.44
CA LEU A 64 6.73 7.73 -28.98
C LEU A 64 5.90 8.79 -28.26
N PHE A 65 5.77 10.00 -28.83
CA PHE A 65 5.06 11.10 -28.20
C PHE A 65 4.42 12.06 -29.21
N SER A 66 3.41 12.80 -28.76
CA SER A 66 2.58 13.68 -29.60
C SER A 66 3.04 15.15 -29.63
N THR A 67 4.10 15.47 -28.90
CA THR A 67 4.66 16.82 -28.79
C THR A 67 6.06 16.89 -29.43
N TYR A 68 6.75 18.03 -29.36
CA TYR A 68 8.08 18.15 -29.97
C TYR A 68 9.17 17.57 -29.06
N TYR A 69 9.09 17.81 -27.75
CA TYR A 69 10.05 17.30 -26.77
C TYR A 69 9.43 16.18 -25.93
N CYS A 70 10.21 15.14 -25.63
CA CYS A 70 9.80 14.10 -24.69
C CYS A 70 9.54 14.65 -23.27
N THR A 71 10.14 15.80 -22.94
CA THR A 71 10.01 16.49 -21.66
C THR A 71 8.85 17.47 -21.57
N ASP A 72 8.05 17.63 -22.64
CA ASP A 72 6.90 18.55 -22.63
C ASP A 72 5.86 18.21 -21.56
N LEU A 73 5.84 16.97 -21.06
CA LEU A 73 5.00 16.57 -19.93
C LEU A 73 5.25 17.42 -18.67
N ALA A 74 6.50 17.80 -18.40
CA ALA A 74 6.87 18.58 -17.21
C ALA A 74 6.31 20.00 -17.20
N LYS A 75 5.82 20.50 -18.35
CA LYS A 75 5.14 21.80 -18.43
C LYS A 75 3.85 21.85 -17.62
N MET A 76 3.27 20.69 -17.27
CA MET A 76 2.05 20.62 -16.47
C MET A 76 2.21 21.22 -15.06
N ILE A 77 3.44 21.26 -14.54
CA ILE A 77 3.80 21.88 -13.26
C ILE A 77 4.69 23.10 -13.43
N GLU A 78 4.77 23.65 -14.65
CA GLU A 78 5.60 24.82 -14.97
C GLU A 78 7.11 24.65 -14.66
N ALA A 79 7.61 23.41 -14.59
CA ALA A 79 9.01 23.13 -14.32
C ALA A 79 9.92 23.66 -15.46
N PRO A 80 11.10 24.23 -15.15
CA PRO A 80 12.08 24.58 -16.17
C PRO A 80 12.64 23.32 -16.84
N ILE A 81 12.80 23.40 -18.16
CA ILE A 81 13.34 22.32 -18.98
C ILE A 81 14.63 22.80 -19.65
N LEU A 82 15.74 22.12 -19.33
CA LEU A 82 17.07 22.42 -19.83
C LEU A 82 17.48 21.34 -20.84
N HIS A 83 17.45 21.69 -22.13
CA HIS A 83 17.92 20.79 -23.18
C HIS A 83 19.44 20.92 -23.34
N ALA A 84 20.16 19.82 -23.12
CA ALA A 84 21.61 19.77 -23.22
C ALA A 84 22.05 18.70 -24.22
N ASN A 85 22.99 19.04 -25.10
CA ASN A 85 23.55 18.09 -26.06
C ASN A 85 24.57 17.19 -25.36
N GLY A 86 24.29 15.88 -25.31
CA GLY A 86 25.11 14.85 -24.67
C GLY A 86 26.49 14.63 -25.30
N ASP A 87 26.74 15.11 -26.53
CA ASP A 87 28.08 15.11 -27.14
C ASP A 87 29.01 16.19 -26.53
N TYR A 88 28.46 17.12 -25.74
CA TYR A 88 29.20 18.21 -25.10
C TYR A 88 29.05 18.14 -23.57
N PRO A 89 29.92 17.37 -22.87
CA PRO A 89 29.85 17.19 -21.43
C PRO A 89 29.82 18.49 -20.62
N GLU A 90 30.54 19.53 -21.05
CA GLU A 90 30.53 20.85 -20.40
C GLU A 90 29.15 21.53 -20.43
N SER A 91 28.37 21.33 -21.50
CA SER A 91 27.00 21.85 -21.60
C SER A 91 26.03 21.08 -20.69
N VAL A 92 26.18 19.76 -20.60
CA VAL A 92 25.41 18.92 -19.66
C VAL A 92 25.71 19.32 -18.23
N MET A 93 26.99 19.49 -17.88
CA MET A 93 27.39 19.98 -16.55
C MET A 93 26.80 21.35 -16.23
N LYS A 94 26.72 22.26 -17.21
CA LYS A 94 26.08 23.56 -17.00
C LYS A 94 24.57 23.42 -16.76
N ALA A 95 23.88 22.52 -17.47
CA ALA A 95 22.46 22.24 -17.24
C ALA A 95 22.23 21.63 -15.85
N VAL A 96 23.09 20.71 -15.41
CA VAL A 96 23.05 20.15 -14.05
C VAL A 96 23.18 21.24 -13.01
N HIS A 97 24.19 22.11 -13.11
CA HIS A 97 24.35 23.21 -12.15
C HIS A 97 23.13 24.13 -12.09
N VAL A 98 22.57 24.52 -13.24
CA VAL A 98 21.38 25.39 -13.28
C VAL A 98 20.16 24.68 -12.67
N ALA A 99 19.96 23.38 -12.96
CA ALA A 99 18.86 22.62 -12.39
C ALA A 99 18.97 22.47 -10.87
N THR A 100 20.16 22.16 -10.35
CA THR A 100 20.38 22.03 -8.90
C THR A 100 20.30 23.38 -8.18
N GLU A 101 20.80 24.46 -8.79
CA GLU A 101 20.66 25.81 -8.26
C GLU A 101 19.18 26.24 -8.24
N TYR A 102 18.42 25.94 -9.30
CA TYR A 102 16.98 26.20 -9.34
C TYR A 102 16.21 25.43 -8.27
N GLN A 103 16.46 24.12 -8.14
CA GLN A 103 15.81 23.31 -7.12
C GLN A 103 16.15 23.81 -5.71
N GLY A 104 17.41 24.17 -5.44
CA GLY A 104 17.82 24.71 -4.15
C GLY A 104 17.25 26.09 -3.82
N GLU A 105 17.09 26.97 -4.82
CA GLU A 105 16.53 28.32 -4.63
C GLU A 105 15.00 28.31 -4.49
N PHE A 106 14.31 27.47 -5.27
CA PHE A 106 12.85 27.52 -5.39
C PHE A 106 12.11 26.34 -4.73
N GLY A 107 12.81 25.27 -4.37
CA GLY A 107 12.20 24.06 -3.80
C GLY A 107 11.18 23.40 -4.76
N ALA A 108 11.49 23.40 -6.06
CA ALA A 108 10.62 22.96 -7.14
C ALA A 108 11.38 22.10 -8.17
N ASP A 109 10.63 21.27 -8.90
CA ASP A 109 11.20 20.32 -9.87
C ASP A 109 11.93 21.03 -11.01
N ALA A 110 13.01 20.43 -11.50
CA ALA A 110 13.73 20.87 -12.69
C ALA A 110 14.06 19.69 -13.59
N VAL A 111 13.93 19.87 -14.90
CA VAL A 111 14.13 18.78 -15.87
C VAL A 111 15.32 19.05 -16.79
N ILE A 112 16.20 18.07 -16.91
CA ILE A 112 17.32 18.06 -17.85
C ILE A 112 17.00 17.05 -18.95
N ASP A 113 16.83 17.54 -20.17
CA ASP A 113 16.73 16.72 -21.38
C ASP A 113 18.14 16.52 -21.95
N MET A 114 18.77 15.39 -21.63
CA MET A 114 20.09 15.03 -22.14
C MET A 114 19.95 14.34 -23.50
N VAL A 115 19.97 15.14 -24.56
CA VAL A 115 19.83 14.66 -25.95
C VAL A 115 21.11 13.93 -26.36
N CYS A 116 21.01 12.62 -26.53
CA CYS A 116 22.12 11.72 -26.81
C CYS A 116 21.71 10.66 -27.87
N TYR A 117 22.42 9.53 -27.91
CA TYR A 117 22.12 8.41 -28.80
C TYR A 117 22.45 7.09 -28.13
N ARG A 118 21.79 6.00 -28.56
CA ARG A 118 22.12 4.63 -28.13
C ARG A 118 23.10 4.00 -29.11
N ARG A 119 24.31 3.67 -28.65
CA ARG A 119 25.38 3.16 -29.53
C ARG A 119 25.08 1.78 -30.13
N ARG A 120 24.39 0.93 -29.38
CA ARG A 120 24.04 -0.45 -29.73
C ARG A 120 22.50 -0.63 -29.76
N GLY A 121 22.03 -1.85 -30.00
CA GLY A 121 20.61 -2.23 -29.86
C GLY A 121 20.05 -1.95 -28.45
N HIS A 122 18.77 -2.28 -28.23
CA HIS A 122 18.15 -2.05 -26.91
C HIS A 122 18.87 -2.83 -25.81
N ASN A 123 19.33 -4.04 -26.17
CA ASN A 123 20.39 -4.76 -25.50
C ASN A 123 21.53 -5.02 -26.49
N GLU A 124 22.69 -5.46 -26.00
CA GLU A 124 23.90 -5.62 -26.82
C GLU A 124 23.79 -6.72 -27.89
N GLY A 125 22.84 -7.65 -27.76
CA GLY A 125 22.59 -8.72 -28.72
C GLY A 125 21.53 -8.39 -29.76
N ASP A 126 20.86 -7.25 -29.64
CA ASP A 126 19.76 -6.81 -30.51
C ASP A 126 20.29 -6.04 -31.73
N GLU A 127 19.67 -6.24 -32.89
CA GLU A 127 20.08 -5.63 -34.18
C GLU A 127 19.16 -4.42 -34.51
N PRO A 128 19.60 -3.19 -34.23
CA PRO A 128 18.75 -2.01 -34.38
C PRO A 128 18.55 -1.57 -35.83
N MET A 129 19.39 -2.00 -36.77
CA MET A 129 19.26 -1.60 -38.18
C MET A 129 18.01 -2.14 -38.85
N TYR A 130 17.35 -3.16 -38.26
CA TYR A 130 16.08 -3.68 -38.77
C TYR A 130 14.95 -2.63 -38.76
N THR A 131 14.97 -1.70 -37.80
CA THR A 131 13.91 -0.69 -37.65
C THR A 131 14.42 0.74 -37.78
N GLN A 132 15.69 1.01 -37.50
CA GLN A 132 16.27 2.36 -37.51
C GLN A 132 17.56 2.48 -38.36
N PRO A 133 17.56 2.05 -39.63
CA PRO A 133 18.79 1.92 -40.43
C PRO A 133 19.52 3.25 -40.65
N LEU A 134 18.80 4.34 -40.95
CA LEU A 134 19.41 5.64 -41.21
C LEU A 134 20.01 6.27 -39.94
N LEU A 135 19.35 6.07 -38.79
CA LEU A 135 19.86 6.54 -37.50
C LEU A 135 21.17 5.81 -37.16
N TYR A 136 21.18 4.49 -37.27
CA TYR A 136 22.38 3.70 -36.92
C TYR A 136 23.51 3.83 -37.94
N GLN A 137 23.22 4.12 -39.21
CA GLN A 137 24.26 4.57 -40.16
C GLN A 137 24.94 5.85 -39.69
N LYS A 138 24.20 6.84 -39.17
CA LYS A 138 24.80 8.05 -38.61
C LYS A 138 25.59 7.74 -37.33
N ILE A 139 25.01 6.99 -36.39
CA ILE A 139 25.67 6.62 -35.13
C ILE A 139 26.98 5.88 -35.40
N SER A 140 26.98 4.89 -36.31
CA SER A 140 28.18 4.10 -36.63
C SER A 140 29.35 4.95 -37.15
N ASN A 141 29.07 6.06 -37.83
CA ASN A 141 30.06 6.98 -38.35
C ASN A 141 30.37 8.16 -37.40
N HIS A 142 29.69 8.24 -36.24
CA HIS A 142 29.87 9.31 -35.27
C HIS A 142 30.89 8.90 -34.19
N PRO A 143 31.93 9.72 -33.92
CA PRO A 143 32.87 9.48 -32.83
C PRO A 143 32.16 9.30 -31.48
N THR A 144 32.80 8.59 -30.55
CA THR A 144 32.25 8.49 -29.20
C THR A 144 32.37 9.82 -28.46
N VAL A 145 31.50 10.07 -27.47
CA VAL A 145 31.56 11.28 -26.63
C VAL A 145 32.95 11.43 -25.99
N ARG A 146 33.54 10.31 -25.53
CA ARG A 146 34.91 10.28 -25.00
C ARG A 146 35.93 10.76 -26.02
N THR A 147 35.93 10.19 -27.22
CA THR A 147 36.85 10.56 -28.30
C THR A 147 36.74 12.04 -28.62
N HIS A 148 35.52 12.53 -28.83
CA HIS A 148 35.26 13.92 -29.17
C HIS A 148 35.72 14.89 -28.06
N TYR A 149 35.46 14.56 -26.78
CA TYR A 149 35.88 15.41 -25.67
C TYR A 149 37.40 15.39 -25.45
N THR A 150 38.06 14.25 -25.62
CA THR A 150 39.52 14.14 -25.61
C THR A 150 40.16 15.04 -26.69
N GLU A 151 39.68 14.94 -27.93
CA GLU A 151 40.17 15.77 -29.04
C GLU A 151 39.97 17.27 -28.74
N LEU A 152 38.85 17.64 -28.11
CA LEU A 152 38.58 19.02 -27.69
C LEU A 152 39.58 19.52 -26.64
N LEU A 153 39.88 18.73 -25.61
CA LEU A 153 40.82 19.10 -24.54
C LEU A 153 42.24 19.26 -25.07
N VAL A 154 42.67 18.35 -25.95
CA VAL A 154 43.97 18.43 -26.62
C VAL A 154 44.05 19.65 -27.52
N ARG A 155 43.01 19.92 -28.32
CA ARG A 155 42.94 21.11 -29.18
C ARG A 155 42.96 22.41 -28.38
N ARG A 156 42.37 22.44 -27.18
CA ARG A 156 42.39 23.60 -26.28
C ARG A 156 43.72 23.74 -25.51
N GLY A 157 44.62 22.76 -25.62
CA GLY A 157 45.89 22.73 -24.89
C GLY A 157 45.72 22.55 -23.37
N ILE A 158 44.57 22.03 -22.92
CA ILE A 158 44.28 21.77 -21.51
C ILE A 158 44.95 20.46 -21.06
N MET A 159 45.03 19.49 -21.96
CA MET A 159 45.69 18.20 -21.77
C MET A 159 46.48 17.82 -23.02
N THR A 160 47.47 16.96 -22.85
CA THR A 160 48.18 16.26 -23.93
C THR A 160 47.47 14.94 -24.28
N GLN A 161 47.76 14.37 -25.45
CA GLN A 161 47.19 13.08 -25.84
C GLN A 161 47.64 11.98 -24.88
N GLU A 162 48.91 12.02 -24.45
CA GLU A 162 49.50 11.07 -23.51
C GLU A 162 48.80 11.10 -22.15
N GLU A 163 48.44 12.28 -21.65
CA GLU A 163 47.67 12.42 -20.41
C GLU A 163 46.26 11.85 -20.54
N CYS A 164 45.57 12.08 -21.67
CA CYS A 164 44.24 11.52 -21.89
C CYS A 164 44.26 9.99 -22.01
N ASP A 165 45.24 9.42 -22.71
CA ASP A 165 45.39 7.97 -22.85
C ASP A 165 45.72 7.33 -21.49
N ALA A 166 46.57 7.97 -20.69
CA ALA A 166 46.90 7.52 -19.35
C ALA A 166 45.67 7.40 -18.42
N VAL A 167 44.68 8.30 -18.56
CA VAL A 167 43.40 8.22 -17.82
C VAL A 167 42.60 6.98 -18.24
N GLY A 168 42.51 6.71 -19.55
CA GLY A 168 41.85 5.51 -20.06
C GLY A 168 42.51 4.22 -19.57
N ASP A 169 43.84 4.16 -19.66
CA ASP A 169 44.63 3.03 -19.20
C ASP A 169 44.50 2.80 -17.68
N ALA A 170 44.38 3.89 -16.90
CA ALA A 170 44.16 3.81 -15.46
C ALA A 170 42.80 3.17 -15.15
N PHE A 171 41.73 3.61 -15.82
CA PHE A 171 40.39 3.04 -15.66
C PHE A 171 40.35 1.56 -16.07
N ASP A 172 40.97 1.19 -17.18
CA ASP A 172 41.04 -0.21 -17.62
C ASP A 172 41.81 -1.09 -16.63
N ARG A 173 42.88 -0.57 -16.01
CA ARG A 173 43.59 -1.28 -14.94
C ARG A 173 42.71 -1.45 -13.70
N GLU A 174 41.98 -0.42 -13.31
CA GLU A 174 41.05 -0.48 -12.17
C GLU A 174 39.96 -1.54 -12.40
N LEU A 175 39.34 -1.58 -13.57
CA LEU A 175 38.35 -2.60 -13.93
C LEU A 175 38.94 -4.02 -13.92
N LYS A 176 40.18 -4.20 -14.38
CA LYS A 176 40.87 -5.49 -14.32
C LYS A 176 41.12 -5.94 -12.88
N VAL A 177 41.58 -5.03 -12.02
CA VAL A 177 41.78 -5.32 -10.60
C VAL A 177 40.46 -5.70 -9.93
N ALA A 178 39.39 -4.94 -10.18
CA ALA A 178 38.05 -5.24 -9.65
C ALA A 178 37.53 -6.60 -10.13
N LEU A 179 37.71 -6.93 -11.42
CA LEU A 179 37.32 -8.23 -11.98
C LEU A 179 38.12 -9.39 -11.36
N GLU A 180 39.42 -9.22 -11.17
CA GLU A 180 40.26 -10.22 -10.50
C GLU A 180 39.87 -10.40 -9.03
N ALA A 181 39.58 -9.31 -8.32
CA ALA A 181 39.09 -9.36 -6.95
C ALA A 181 37.72 -10.07 -6.86
N SER A 182 36.77 -9.74 -7.74
CA SER A 182 35.46 -10.40 -7.81
C SER A 182 35.57 -11.89 -8.13
N ARG A 183 36.49 -12.28 -9.04
CA ARG A 183 36.76 -13.68 -9.34
C ARG A 183 37.37 -14.43 -8.16
N LYS A 184 38.29 -13.79 -7.42
CA LYS A 184 38.87 -14.36 -6.19
C LYS A 184 37.80 -14.51 -5.11
N LEU A 185 37.00 -13.48 -4.85
CA LEU A 185 35.86 -13.55 -3.93
C LEU A 185 34.90 -14.68 -4.32
N SER A 186 34.58 -14.83 -5.60
CA SER A 186 33.70 -15.91 -6.08
C SER A 186 34.34 -17.31 -5.97
N ALA A 187 35.66 -17.41 -6.14
CA ALA A 187 36.40 -18.66 -6.03
C ALA A 187 36.63 -19.07 -4.57
N ASP A 188 36.92 -18.12 -3.70
CA ASP A 188 37.04 -18.28 -2.24
C ASP A 188 35.65 -18.53 -1.61
N ALA A 189 34.60 -17.96 -2.18
CA ALA A 189 33.20 -18.25 -1.86
C ALA A 189 32.71 -19.63 -2.34
N GLY A 190 33.59 -20.50 -2.86
CA GLY A 190 33.30 -21.91 -3.12
C GLY A 190 32.80 -22.69 -1.89
N GLN A 191 32.80 -22.08 -0.69
CA GLN A 191 32.15 -22.52 0.54
C GLN A 191 31.66 -21.34 1.42
N GLN A 192 31.37 -20.17 0.86
CA GLN A 192 30.57 -19.19 1.58
C GLN A 192 29.14 -19.45 1.17
N GLU A 193 28.36 -20.01 2.11
CA GLU A 193 26.94 -19.64 2.21
C GLU A 193 26.90 -18.16 1.87
N THR A 194 26.17 -17.79 0.81
CA THR A 194 25.65 -16.43 0.71
C THR A 194 25.16 -16.14 2.12
N GLU A 195 25.86 -15.28 2.87
CA GLU A 195 25.35 -14.77 4.14
C GLU A 195 23.93 -14.39 3.77
N ALA A 196 22.98 -15.18 4.25
CA ALA A 196 21.62 -14.94 3.94
C ALA A 196 21.40 -13.55 4.56
N LEU A 197 21.32 -12.53 3.71
CA LEU A 197 21.02 -11.16 4.12
C LEU A 197 19.59 -11.07 4.69
N VAL A 198 18.92 -12.21 4.73
CA VAL A 198 17.75 -12.52 5.52
C VAL A 198 18.24 -13.51 6.57
N PRO A 199 18.02 -13.30 7.88
CA PRO A 199 17.86 -14.45 8.75
C PRO A 199 16.91 -15.38 8.01
N THR A 200 17.36 -16.58 7.63
CA THR A 200 16.46 -17.64 7.20
C THR A 200 15.71 -18.08 8.45
N ASP A 201 14.91 -17.19 9.02
CA ASP A 201 13.62 -17.58 9.52
C ASP A 201 12.84 -18.01 8.26
N THR A 202 13.17 -19.20 7.78
CA THR A 202 12.25 -20.04 7.07
C THR A 202 11.11 -20.28 8.03
N TRP A 203 10.24 -19.29 8.21
CA TRP A 203 8.89 -19.56 8.62
C TRP A 203 8.33 -20.36 7.47
N SER A 204 8.47 -21.69 7.55
CA SER A 204 7.72 -22.55 6.67
C SER A 204 6.25 -22.12 6.83
N GLU A 205 5.42 -22.22 5.80
CA GLU A 205 3.97 -21.98 5.96
C GLU A 205 3.33 -22.74 7.15
N LYS A 206 4.04 -23.70 7.75
CA LYS A 206 3.66 -24.43 8.97
C LYS A 206 3.94 -23.69 10.29
N ASP A 207 4.81 -22.69 10.29
CA ASP A 207 5.19 -21.90 11.48
C ASP A 207 4.30 -20.66 11.65
N TRP A 208 3.63 -20.21 10.59
CA TRP A 208 2.68 -19.12 10.65
C TRP A 208 1.35 -19.57 11.28
N CYS A 209 0.90 -18.84 12.31
CA CYS A 209 -0.34 -19.05 13.08
C CYS A 209 -0.34 -20.13 14.18
N ASN A 210 0.77 -20.32 14.90
CA ASN A 210 0.70 -20.94 16.25
C ASN A 210 0.98 -19.95 17.40
N GLU A 211 1.52 -18.77 17.11
CA GLU A 211 1.72 -17.73 18.12
C GLU A 211 0.40 -17.01 18.41
N ILE A 212 0.10 -16.85 19.70
CA ILE A 212 -1.00 -16.01 20.16
C ILE A 212 -0.70 -14.58 19.70
N SER A 213 -1.71 -13.93 19.12
CA SER A 213 -1.62 -12.53 18.71
C SER A 213 -1.09 -11.66 19.85
N ARG A 214 -0.26 -10.67 19.50
CA ARG A 214 0.41 -9.80 20.49
C ARG A 214 -0.60 -9.12 21.39
N ASP A 215 -0.20 -8.90 22.64
CA ASP A 215 -0.98 -8.07 23.54
C ASP A 215 -1.07 -6.64 22.96
N THR A 216 -2.31 -6.22 22.76
CA THR A 216 -2.68 -4.95 22.15
C THR A 216 -3.73 -4.23 22.99
N ALA A 217 -4.02 -4.72 24.20
CA ALA A 217 -4.93 -4.07 25.11
C ALA A 217 -4.43 -2.67 25.51
N VAL A 218 -5.35 -1.79 25.89
CA VAL A 218 -5.07 -0.45 26.42
C VAL A 218 -6.00 -0.17 27.59
N ASP A 219 -5.45 0.39 28.67
CA ASP A 219 -6.25 0.72 29.85
C ASP A 219 -7.40 1.68 29.51
N VAL A 220 -8.55 1.47 30.14
CA VAL A 220 -9.77 2.25 29.87
C VAL A 220 -9.58 3.74 30.17
N ASP A 221 -8.82 4.10 31.19
CA ASP A 221 -8.57 5.51 31.52
C ASP A 221 -7.65 6.16 30.48
N GLU A 222 -6.68 5.42 29.95
CA GLU A 222 -5.88 5.90 28.81
C GLU A 222 -6.74 6.13 27.56
N LEU A 223 -7.67 5.21 27.26
CA LEU A 223 -8.61 5.36 26.15
C LEU A 223 -9.53 6.59 26.33
N LYS A 224 -9.97 6.88 27.57
CA LYS A 224 -10.74 8.11 27.87
C LYS A 224 -9.93 9.36 27.62
N ASP A 225 -8.67 9.41 28.07
CA ASP A 225 -7.79 10.56 27.85
C ASP A 225 -7.65 10.87 26.35
N ILE A 226 -7.51 9.83 25.52
CA ILE A 226 -7.40 9.97 24.06
C ILE A 226 -8.67 10.62 23.48
N ILE A 227 -9.86 10.17 23.90
CA ILE A 227 -11.13 10.76 23.43
C ILE A 227 -11.28 12.21 23.91
N VAL A 228 -10.93 12.50 25.16
CA VAL A 228 -10.97 13.88 25.68
C VAL A 228 -10.07 14.79 24.86
N ALA A 229 -8.82 14.38 24.61
CA ALA A 229 -7.88 15.16 23.82
C ALA A 229 -8.38 15.33 22.37
N THR A 230 -8.83 14.26 21.72
CA THR A 230 -9.26 14.30 20.32
C THR A 230 -10.60 15.01 20.08
N ASN A 231 -11.40 15.19 21.13
CA ASN A 231 -12.62 16.01 21.09
C ASN A 231 -12.39 17.48 21.50
N THR A 232 -11.24 17.81 22.07
CA THR A 232 -10.93 19.16 22.54
C THR A 232 -10.42 20.02 21.39
N MET A 233 -11.11 21.13 21.10
CA MET A 233 -10.73 22.06 20.05
C MET A 233 -10.08 23.32 20.63
N PRO A 234 -9.19 24.01 19.89
CA PRO A 234 -8.60 25.27 20.32
C PRO A 234 -9.66 26.35 20.58
N GLU A 235 -9.35 27.30 21.46
CA GLU A 235 -10.24 28.42 21.74
C GLU A 235 -10.61 29.17 20.46
N GLY A 236 -11.90 29.36 20.24
CA GLY A 236 -12.42 30.08 19.08
C GLY A 236 -12.52 29.26 17.78
N HIS A 237 -12.13 27.97 17.79
CA HIS A 237 -12.32 27.06 16.66
C HIS A 237 -13.81 26.68 16.53
N VAL A 238 -14.41 26.93 15.36
CA VAL A 238 -15.84 26.75 15.12
C VAL A 238 -16.11 25.42 14.43
N VAL A 239 -16.58 24.42 15.19
CA VAL A 239 -16.93 23.09 14.67
C VAL A 239 -18.36 23.08 14.10
N HIS A 240 -18.56 22.34 13.02
CA HIS A 240 -19.90 22.12 12.46
C HIS A 240 -20.84 21.43 13.48
N PRO A 241 -22.10 21.89 13.67
CA PRO A 241 -23.01 21.34 14.69
C PRO A 241 -23.27 19.83 14.61
N ASN A 242 -23.28 19.25 13.40
CA ASN A 242 -23.44 17.81 13.24
C ASN A 242 -22.21 17.03 13.74
N LEU A 243 -21.01 17.58 13.57
CA LEU A 243 -19.78 16.95 14.03
C LEU A 243 -19.67 17.01 15.56
N LEU A 244 -20.07 18.12 16.19
CA LEU A 244 -20.17 18.19 17.66
C LEU A 244 -21.03 17.06 18.25
N ARG A 245 -22.13 16.69 17.58
CA ARG A 245 -22.97 15.56 17.99
C ARG A 245 -22.24 14.22 17.88
N GLN A 246 -21.35 14.06 16.89
CA GLN A 246 -20.57 12.84 16.72
C GLN A 246 -19.43 12.76 17.74
N LEU A 247 -18.74 13.87 18.02
CA LEU A 247 -17.72 13.96 19.07
C LEU A 247 -18.33 13.61 20.44
N LYS A 248 -19.47 14.21 20.78
CA LYS A 248 -20.20 13.86 22.00
C LYS A 248 -20.57 12.36 22.08
N ARG A 249 -20.95 11.74 20.96
CA ARG A 249 -21.22 10.29 20.94
C ARG A 249 -19.98 9.47 21.24
N ARG A 250 -18.78 9.90 20.86
CA ARG A 250 -17.53 9.22 21.22
C ARG A 250 -17.27 9.26 22.73
N GLU A 251 -17.59 10.37 23.39
CA GLU A 251 -17.56 10.47 24.86
C GLU A 251 -18.52 9.48 25.51
N GLU A 252 -19.78 9.40 25.02
CA GLU A 252 -20.77 8.43 25.50
C GLU A 252 -20.28 6.98 25.31
N MET A 253 -19.61 6.69 24.18
CA MET A 253 -19.06 5.36 23.89
C MET A 253 -17.97 4.98 24.88
N ILE A 254 -16.95 5.82 25.05
CA ILE A 254 -15.84 5.50 25.96
C ILE A 254 -16.27 5.58 27.44
N GLY A 255 -17.31 6.36 27.74
CA GLY A 255 -17.98 6.40 29.03
C GLY A 255 -18.68 5.08 29.41
N GLY A 256 -19.00 4.24 28.42
CA GLY A 256 -19.73 2.98 28.61
C GLY A 256 -21.25 3.13 28.54
N GLU A 257 -21.76 4.27 28.07
CA GLU A 257 -23.20 4.48 27.83
C GLU A 257 -23.68 3.76 26.57
N ARG A 258 -22.74 3.42 25.68
CA ARG A 258 -22.97 2.70 24.42
C ARG A 258 -21.70 2.05 23.90
N ASP A 259 -21.85 1.10 22.99
CA ASP A 259 -20.72 0.42 22.37
C ASP A 259 -19.99 1.30 21.35
N LEU A 260 -18.68 1.08 21.22
CA LEU A 260 -17.78 1.77 20.31
C LEU A 260 -18.07 1.40 18.86
N ASP A 261 -18.28 2.41 18.02
CA ASP A 261 -18.31 2.20 16.57
C ASP A 261 -16.89 2.12 15.97
N TRP A 262 -16.81 1.79 14.68
CA TRP A 262 -15.54 1.63 13.96
C TRP A 262 -14.69 2.92 13.95
N GLY A 263 -15.31 4.10 13.80
CA GLY A 263 -14.58 5.36 13.76
C GLY A 263 -14.01 5.75 15.12
N CYS A 264 -14.71 5.41 16.21
CA CYS A 264 -14.19 5.59 17.57
C CYS A 264 -13.04 4.62 17.86
N ALA A 265 -13.21 3.33 17.54
CA ALA A 265 -12.18 2.32 17.71
C ALA A 265 -10.90 2.64 16.90
N GLU A 266 -11.04 3.13 15.67
CA GLU A 266 -9.92 3.62 14.86
C GLU A 266 -9.17 4.79 15.53
N THR A 267 -9.92 5.78 15.99
CA THR A 267 -9.37 6.95 16.69
C THR A 267 -8.57 6.53 17.93
N LEU A 268 -9.10 5.57 18.69
CA LEU A 268 -8.43 5.00 19.86
C LEU A 268 -7.18 4.20 19.49
N ALA A 269 -7.20 3.45 18.38
CA ALA A 269 -6.04 2.70 17.91
C ALA A 269 -4.91 3.65 17.51
N PHE A 270 -5.20 4.68 16.70
CA PHE A 270 -4.23 5.70 16.32
C PHE A 270 -3.73 6.47 17.54
N GLY A 271 -4.65 6.96 18.37
CA GLY A 271 -4.28 7.77 19.53
C GLY A 271 -3.43 7.03 20.54
N SER A 272 -3.66 5.73 20.76
CA SER A 272 -2.84 4.92 21.68
C SER A 272 -1.44 4.63 21.12
N LEU A 273 -1.29 4.47 19.81
CA LEU A 273 0.04 4.36 19.18
C LEU A 273 0.81 5.69 19.28
N ILE A 274 0.13 6.81 18.97
CA ILE A 274 0.73 8.16 19.02
C ILE A 274 1.11 8.54 20.44
N LYS A 275 0.23 8.30 21.43
CA LYS A 275 0.53 8.53 22.85
C LYS A 275 1.77 7.72 23.29
N GLY A 276 1.97 6.52 22.72
CA GLY A 276 3.17 5.70 22.87
C GLY A 276 4.43 6.18 22.11
N GLY A 277 4.38 7.33 21.44
CA GLY A 277 5.49 7.94 20.71
C GLY A 277 5.62 7.51 19.25
N MET A 278 4.63 6.80 18.70
CA MET A 278 4.66 6.35 17.31
C MET A 278 4.17 7.43 16.35
N SER A 279 5.01 7.82 15.38
CA SER A 279 4.57 8.66 14.27
C SER A 279 3.52 7.94 13.43
N LEU A 280 2.56 8.68 12.89
CA LEU A 280 1.47 8.15 12.08
C LEU A 280 1.32 8.96 10.80
N ARG A 281 1.20 8.27 9.67
CA ARG A 281 0.88 8.84 8.38
C ARG A 281 -0.31 8.10 7.77
N LEU A 282 -1.40 8.82 7.53
CA LEU A 282 -2.58 8.34 6.80
C LEU A 282 -2.78 9.19 5.55
N ALA A 283 -2.70 8.57 4.39
CA ALA A 283 -2.94 9.22 3.11
C ALA A 283 -4.01 8.49 2.30
N GLY A 284 -4.82 9.25 1.57
CA GLY A 284 -5.83 8.72 0.67
C GLY A 284 -6.90 9.75 0.35
N GLN A 285 -7.72 9.47 -0.65
CA GLN A 285 -8.74 10.42 -1.10
C GLN A 285 -9.79 10.63 0.00
N ASP A 286 -9.95 11.88 0.46
CA ASP A 286 -10.87 12.27 1.55
C ASP A 286 -10.61 11.56 2.90
N SER A 287 -9.39 11.06 3.14
CA SER A 287 -9.05 10.29 4.35
C SER A 287 -9.20 11.08 5.65
N GLY A 288 -9.02 12.41 5.63
CA GLY A 288 -9.14 13.25 6.83
C GLY A 288 -10.55 13.23 7.42
N ARG A 289 -11.57 13.33 6.57
CA ARG A 289 -12.99 13.16 6.96
C ARG A 289 -13.36 11.66 7.03
N GLY A 290 -12.75 10.86 6.17
CA GLY A 290 -13.20 9.55 5.75
C GLY A 290 -14.28 9.67 4.67
N THR A 291 -14.20 8.84 3.62
CA THR A 291 -15.17 8.77 2.53
C THR A 291 -16.60 8.69 3.06
N PHE A 292 -16.83 7.84 4.07
CA PHE A 292 -18.13 7.61 4.67
C PHE A 292 -18.47 8.56 5.82
N SER A 293 -17.66 9.60 6.08
CA SER A 293 -17.83 10.58 7.17
C SER A 293 -17.85 9.93 8.56
N HIS A 294 -17.02 8.91 8.78
CA HIS A 294 -16.92 8.19 10.05
C HIS A 294 -15.72 8.64 10.89
N ARG A 295 -14.64 9.11 10.25
CA ARG A 295 -13.33 9.34 10.87
C ARG A 295 -13.17 10.72 11.49
N HIS A 296 -13.32 11.79 10.70
CA HIS A 296 -13.11 13.18 11.16
C HIS A 296 -11.81 13.36 11.98
N ALA A 297 -10.71 12.79 11.49
CA ALA A 297 -9.38 13.01 12.07
C ALA A 297 -8.94 14.46 11.87
N VAL A 298 -9.33 15.07 10.75
CA VAL A 298 -9.16 16.51 10.50
C VAL A 298 -10.50 17.22 10.70
N VAL A 299 -10.49 18.27 11.52
CA VAL A 299 -11.63 19.13 11.83
C VAL A 299 -11.39 20.50 11.22
N ARG A 300 -12.28 20.92 10.31
CA ARG A 300 -12.16 22.19 9.59
C ARG A 300 -13.02 23.29 10.21
N ASP A 301 -12.39 24.41 10.52
CA ASP A 301 -13.05 25.59 11.10
C ASP A 301 -14.10 26.16 10.13
N GLN A 302 -15.34 26.33 10.59
CA GLN A 302 -16.44 26.79 9.74
C GLN A 302 -16.37 28.28 9.36
N ARG A 303 -15.50 29.06 10.00
CA ARG A 303 -15.30 30.49 9.76
C ARG A 303 -14.04 30.75 8.92
N THR A 304 -12.94 30.05 9.19
CA THR A 304 -11.64 30.32 8.53
C THR A 304 -11.27 29.28 7.47
N ALA A 305 -11.90 28.10 7.49
CA ALA A 305 -11.52 26.92 6.71
C ALA A 305 -10.14 26.33 7.06
N ASP A 306 -9.54 26.76 8.17
CA ASP A 306 -8.30 26.17 8.67
C ASP A 306 -8.55 24.75 9.21
N ASP A 307 -7.58 23.89 8.97
CA ASP A 307 -7.59 22.51 9.46
C ASP A 307 -6.99 22.42 10.85
N TYR A 308 -7.60 21.58 11.68
CA TYR A 308 -7.09 21.17 12.98
C TYR A 308 -7.05 19.64 13.05
N LEU A 309 -5.91 19.09 13.47
CA LEU A 309 -5.67 17.65 13.63
C LEU A 309 -5.51 17.34 15.13
N PRO A 310 -6.58 16.94 15.84
CA PRO A 310 -6.51 16.72 17.29
C PRO A 310 -5.53 15.62 17.70
N LEU A 311 -5.34 14.60 16.85
CA LEU A 311 -4.42 13.48 17.10
C LEU A 311 -2.97 13.93 17.29
N ASP A 312 -2.56 15.01 16.63
CA ASP A 312 -1.20 15.59 16.70
C ASP A 312 -0.88 16.19 18.08
N THR A 313 -1.90 16.43 18.91
CA THR A 313 -1.71 16.98 20.27
C THR A 313 -1.43 15.92 21.33
N LEU A 314 -1.51 14.63 20.98
CA LEU A 314 -1.40 13.53 21.95
C LEU A 314 0.05 13.29 22.42
N ASN A 315 1.04 13.60 21.59
CA ASN A 315 2.45 13.44 21.91
C ASN A 315 3.30 14.38 21.04
N GLU A 316 4.04 15.30 21.66
CA GLU A 316 4.87 16.31 20.97
C GLU A 316 6.08 15.69 20.22
N ASP A 317 6.51 14.48 20.59
CA ASP A 317 7.63 13.78 19.96
C ASP A 317 7.18 12.92 18.75
N ALA A 318 5.88 12.76 18.52
CA ALA A 318 5.34 11.95 17.43
C ALA A 318 4.89 12.84 16.26
N HIS A 319 5.45 12.62 15.06
CA HIS A 319 4.98 13.27 13.84
C HIS A 319 3.67 12.64 13.34
N VAL A 320 2.58 13.42 13.28
CA VAL A 320 1.26 12.93 12.86
C VAL A 320 0.80 13.65 11.59
N GLU A 321 0.50 12.85 10.57
CA GLU A 321 0.08 13.31 9.26
C GLU A 321 -1.21 12.61 8.82
N VAL A 322 -2.22 13.40 8.47
CA VAL A 322 -3.44 12.91 7.82
C VAL A 322 -3.73 13.80 6.63
N HIS A 323 -3.51 13.26 5.43
CA HIS A 323 -3.57 14.03 4.19
C HIS A 323 -4.63 13.47 3.23
N ASP A 324 -5.41 14.37 2.66
CA ASP A 324 -6.26 14.06 1.52
C ASP A 324 -5.38 14.02 0.26
N SER A 325 -5.18 12.82 -0.32
CA SER A 325 -4.26 12.63 -1.43
C SER A 325 -4.79 13.22 -2.74
N LEU A 326 -3.89 13.36 -3.74
CA LEU A 326 -4.29 13.50 -5.14
C LEU A 326 -5.27 12.39 -5.54
N LEU A 327 -6.12 12.66 -6.52
CA LEU A 327 -6.97 11.66 -7.17
C LEU A 327 -6.12 10.74 -8.08
N SER A 328 -5.23 9.99 -7.46
CA SER A 328 -4.28 9.03 -8.03
C SER A 328 -4.18 7.85 -7.07
N GLU A 329 -4.19 6.64 -7.61
CA GLU A 329 -3.91 5.43 -6.84
C GLU A 329 -2.46 4.95 -7.07
N GLU A 330 -1.95 4.99 -8.30
CA GLU A 330 -0.65 4.41 -8.66
C GLU A 330 0.51 5.17 -8.01
N ALA A 331 0.60 6.48 -8.23
CA ALA A 331 1.67 7.29 -7.64
C ALA A 331 1.48 7.46 -6.12
N ALA A 332 0.25 7.67 -5.65
CA ALA A 332 -0.04 7.81 -4.22
C ALA A 332 0.38 6.58 -3.41
N LEU A 333 -0.02 5.37 -3.83
CA LEU A 333 0.39 4.15 -3.12
C LEU A 333 1.90 3.92 -3.22
N SER A 334 2.51 4.23 -4.37
CA SER A 334 3.96 4.10 -4.55
C SER A 334 4.73 5.02 -3.60
N PHE A 335 4.22 6.24 -3.35
CA PHE A 335 4.78 7.18 -2.39
C PHE A 335 4.71 6.63 -0.96
N GLU A 336 3.53 6.14 -0.54
CA GLU A 336 3.36 5.58 0.81
C GLU A 336 4.22 4.33 1.05
N TYR A 337 4.41 3.49 0.03
CA TYR A 337 5.37 2.38 0.10
C TYR A 337 6.80 2.88 0.33
N GLY A 338 7.23 3.90 -0.43
CA GLY A 338 8.54 4.53 -0.26
C GLY A 338 8.73 5.15 1.14
N TYR A 339 7.69 5.81 1.66
CA TYR A 339 7.70 6.38 3.00
C TYR A 339 7.84 5.29 4.07
N ALA A 340 7.07 4.20 3.96
CA ALA A 340 7.15 3.08 4.89
C ALA A 340 8.52 2.37 4.88
N LEU A 341 9.20 2.32 3.73
CA LEU A 341 10.57 1.84 3.64
C LEU A 341 11.57 2.77 4.33
N ALA A 342 11.42 4.08 4.15
CA ALA A 342 12.33 5.07 4.72
C ALA A 342 12.13 5.24 6.24
N ASN A 343 10.89 5.09 6.73
CA ASN A 343 10.53 5.24 8.14
C ASN A 343 9.81 3.98 8.67
N PRO A 344 10.54 2.89 8.97
CA PRO A 344 9.94 1.62 9.40
C PRO A 344 9.30 1.67 10.80
N GLN A 345 9.54 2.72 11.59
CA GLN A 345 8.94 2.90 12.91
C GLN A 345 7.57 3.57 12.86
N ALA A 346 7.28 4.34 11.80
CA ALA A 346 6.00 5.02 11.64
C ALA A 346 4.87 4.06 11.27
N MET A 347 3.67 4.32 11.75
CA MET A 347 2.45 3.68 11.26
C MET A 347 2.02 4.36 9.96
N VAL A 348 2.23 3.69 8.83
CA VAL A 348 1.90 4.22 7.50
C VAL A 348 0.67 3.52 6.95
N LEU A 349 -0.33 4.30 6.55
CA LEU A 349 -1.60 3.81 6.01
C LEU A 349 -1.93 4.50 4.69
N TRP A 350 -2.38 3.71 3.71
CA TRP A 350 -3.00 4.20 2.48
C TRP A 350 -4.45 3.71 2.41
N GLU A 351 -5.41 4.62 2.20
CA GLU A 351 -6.83 4.32 2.09
C GLU A 351 -7.36 4.58 0.68
N ALA A 352 -7.92 3.54 0.06
CA ALA A 352 -8.69 3.69 -1.17
C ALA A 352 -10.09 4.24 -0.84
N GLN A 353 -10.64 5.13 -1.68
CA GLN A 353 -11.99 5.67 -1.47
C GLN A 353 -13.06 4.57 -1.44
N PHE A 354 -12.95 3.62 -2.39
CA PHE A 354 -13.54 2.29 -2.34
C PHE A 354 -12.45 1.30 -2.71
N GLY A 355 -12.46 0.11 -2.11
CA GLY A 355 -11.42 -0.87 -2.36
C GLY A 355 -11.35 -1.34 -3.82
N ASP A 356 -12.46 -1.20 -4.56
CA ASP A 356 -12.56 -1.48 -5.99
C ASP A 356 -11.49 -0.72 -6.83
N PHE A 357 -11.09 0.49 -6.40
CA PHE A 357 -10.17 1.38 -7.13
C PHE A 357 -8.69 1.08 -6.92
N ALA A 358 -8.34 0.21 -5.97
CA ALA A 358 -6.93 -0.17 -5.75
C ALA A 358 -6.29 -0.86 -6.97
N ASN A 359 -7.09 -1.30 -7.93
CA ASN A 359 -6.62 -1.82 -9.21
C ASN A 359 -5.90 -0.77 -10.08
N GLY A 360 -6.10 0.53 -9.86
CA GLY A 360 -5.28 1.60 -10.47
C GLY A 360 -3.82 1.49 -10.05
N ALA A 361 -3.57 0.98 -8.84
CA ALA A 361 -2.24 0.80 -8.26
C ALA A 361 -1.73 -0.66 -8.37
N GLN A 362 -2.11 -1.40 -9.43
CA GLN A 362 -1.74 -2.81 -9.53
C GLN A 362 -0.21 -3.02 -9.65
N ILE A 363 0.51 -2.12 -10.34
CA ILE A 363 1.96 -2.20 -10.49
C ILE A 363 2.68 -2.13 -9.13
N PRO A 364 2.42 -1.12 -8.26
CA PRO A 364 3.01 -1.11 -6.92
C PRO A 364 2.58 -2.30 -6.06
N ILE A 365 1.33 -2.79 -6.18
CA ILE A 365 0.88 -4.00 -5.47
C ILE A 365 1.72 -5.23 -5.86
N ASP A 366 1.84 -5.49 -7.16
CA ASP A 366 2.50 -6.69 -7.67
C ASP A 366 4.01 -6.62 -7.45
N GLN A 367 4.63 -5.49 -7.83
CA GLN A 367 6.09 -5.43 -7.96
C GLN A 367 6.81 -5.01 -6.68
N PHE A 368 6.09 -4.40 -5.72
CA PHE A 368 6.66 -3.86 -4.49
C PHE A 368 5.98 -4.45 -3.26
N LEU A 369 4.68 -4.27 -3.06
CA LEU A 369 4.00 -4.78 -1.85
C LEU A 369 4.12 -6.30 -1.71
N SER A 370 3.85 -7.04 -2.78
CA SER A 370 3.83 -8.51 -2.70
C SER A 370 5.21 -9.16 -2.74
N ALA A 371 6.24 -8.45 -3.23
CA ALA A 371 7.50 -9.05 -3.64
C ALA A 371 8.76 -8.28 -3.21
N GLY A 372 8.64 -7.12 -2.55
CA GLY A 372 9.78 -6.28 -2.17
C GLY A 372 10.75 -6.98 -1.22
N GLU A 373 10.22 -7.71 -0.23
CA GLU A 373 11.02 -8.54 0.68
C GLU A 373 11.77 -9.63 -0.10
N ALA A 374 11.08 -10.38 -0.95
CA ALA A 374 11.67 -11.49 -1.71
C ALA A 374 12.70 -11.05 -2.76
N LYS A 375 12.46 -9.92 -3.44
CA LYS A 375 13.32 -9.42 -4.53
C LYS A 375 14.53 -8.64 -4.02
N TRP A 376 14.36 -7.88 -2.93
CA TRP A 376 15.31 -6.86 -2.51
C TRP A 376 15.57 -6.83 -1.01
N SER A 377 15.03 -7.79 -0.24
CA SER A 377 15.13 -7.83 1.23
C SER A 377 14.62 -6.56 1.90
N GLN A 378 13.62 -5.92 1.28
CA GLN A 378 13.00 -4.68 1.75
C GLN A 378 11.72 -4.99 2.55
N LEU A 379 11.73 -4.65 3.83
CA LEU A 379 10.55 -4.75 4.70
C LEU A 379 9.81 -3.40 4.72
N ALA A 380 8.57 -3.39 4.23
CA ALA A 380 7.70 -2.22 4.22
C ALA A 380 6.42 -2.49 5.01
N GLY A 381 6.22 -1.74 6.09
CA GLY A 381 5.10 -1.91 7.02
C GLY A 381 3.81 -1.17 6.67
N VAL A 382 3.49 -0.99 5.38
CA VAL A 382 2.33 -0.19 4.95
C VAL A 382 1.01 -0.93 5.15
N THR A 383 0.01 -0.22 5.66
CA THR A 383 -1.36 -0.72 5.84
C THR A 383 -2.26 -0.21 4.71
N ILE A 384 -2.90 -1.12 3.99
CA ILE A 384 -3.79 -0.82 2.86
C ILE A 384 -5.24 -1.00 3.33
N LEU A 385 -5.97 0.09 3.44
CA LEU A 385 -7.38 0.11 3.84
C LEU A 385 -8.27 0.10 2.60
N LEU A 386 -9.07 -0.95 2.43
CA LEU A 386 -9.87 -1.19 1.24
C LEU A 386 -11.35 -1.35 1.58
N PRO A 387 -12.18 -0.29 1.44
CA PRO A 387 -13.61 -0.39 1.71
C PRO A 387 -14.29 -1.45 0.85
N HIS A 388 -14.89 -2.44 1.49
CA HIS A 388 -15.39 -3.67 0.89
C HIS A 388 -16.76 -4.06 1.47
N GLY A 389 -17.60 -4.71 0.65
CA GLY A 389 -18.88 -5.26 1.08
C GLY A 389 -19.97 -5.13 0.02
N TYR A 390 -20.84 -6.14 -0.09
CA TYR A 390 -21.92 -6.13 -1.05
C TYR A 390 -23.15 -5.47 -0.43
N ASP A 391 -23.32 -4.17 -0.67
CA ASP A 391 -24.44 -3.35 -0.15
C ASP A 391 -25.44 -2.93 -1.25
N GLY A 392 -25.33 -3.51 -2.45
CA GLY A 392 -26.23 -3.22 -3.58
C GLY A 392 -25.93 -1.94 -4.35
N GLN A 393 -24.70 -1.41 -4.24
CA GLN A 393 -24.25 -0.17 -4.89
C GLN A 393 -23.66 -0.36 -6.31
N GLY A 394 -23.69 -1.58 -6.83
CA GLY A 394 -23.18 -1.89 -8.17
C GLY A 394 -21.71 -2.34 -8.19
N PRO A 395 -21.16 -2.55 -9.40
CA PRO A 395 -19.90 -3.28 -9.57
C PRO A 395 -18.63 -2.58 -9.11
N GLU A 396 -18.56 -1.25 -9.15
CA GLU A 396 -17.37 -0.46 -8.77
C GLU A 396 -17.43 0.05 -7.31
N HIS A 397 -18.39 -0.44 -6.51
CA HIS A 397 -18.57 -0.02 -5.12
C HIS A 397 -18.90 -1.22 -4.23
N SER A 398 -18.34 -2.40 -4.51
CA SER A 398 -18.68 -3.65 -3.81
C SER A 398 -17.46 -4.48 -3.43
N ASN A 399 -16.47 -4.60 -4.31
CA ASN A 399 -15.47 -5.65 -4.24
C ASN A 399 -14.04 -5.10 -4.38
N ALA A 400 -13.31 -5.10 -3.27
CA ALA A 400 -11.89 -4.78 -3.18
C ALA A 400 -10.95 -5.86 -3.75
N ARG A 401 -11.52 -6.90 -4.36
CA ARG A 401 -10.87 -8.07 -4.94
C ARG A 401 -9.99 -8.85 -3.96
N PRO A 402 -10.53 -9.33 -2.81
CA PRO A 402 -9.78 -10.20 -1.91
C PRO A 402 -9.12 -11.37 -2.61
N GLU A 403 -9.76 -11.93 -3.64
CA GLU A 403 -9.22 -13.04 -4.43
C GLU A 403 -7.86 -12.74 -5.06
N ARG A 404 -7.59 -11.47 -5.42
CA ARG A 404 -6.35 -11.06 -6.08
C ARG A 404 -5.22 -10.92 -5.08
N PHE A 405 -5.47 -10.28 -3.94
CA PHE A 405 -4.47 -10.20 -2.86
C PHE A 405 -4.12 -11.58 -2.32
N LEU A 406 -5.12 -12.45 -2.10
CA LEU A 406 -4.90 -13.82 -1.66
C LEU A 406 -4.13 -14.67 -2.68
N GLN A 407 -4.28 -14.40 -3.98
CA GLN A 407 -3.46 -15.06 -5.01
C GLN A 407 -1.99 -14.66 -4.94
N LEU A 408 -1.68 -13.42 -4.53
CA LEU A 408 -0.32 -12.92 -4.37
C LEU A 408 0.35 -13.38 -3.06
N CYS A 409 -0.41 -13.97 -2.15
CA CYS A 409 0.09 -14.39 -0.83
C CYS A 409 0.96 -15.66 -0.93
N ALA A 410 2.24 -15.52 -0.59
CA ALA A 410 3.19 -16.62 -0.44
C ALA A 410 4.31 -16.22 0.54
N GLU A 411 4.97 -17.20 1.17
CA GLU A 411 6.16 -16.98 2.02
C GLU A 411 5.93 -15.95 3.15
N GLY A 412 4.67 -15.78 3.55
CA GLY A 412 4.20 -14.77 4.50
C GLY A 412 4.48 -13.32 4.13
N ASN A 413 4.65 -13.02 2.85
CA ASN A 413 4.93 -11.69 2.30
C ASN A 413 4.00 -10.56 2.76
N MET A 414 2.76 -10.85 3.15
CA MET A 414 1.79 -9.88 3.65
C MET A 414 0.83 -10.50 4.67
N THR A 415 0.00 -9.68 5.29
CA THR A 415 -1.19 -10.12 6.05
C THR A 415 -2.45 -9.67 5.32
N VAL A 416 -3.45 -10.54 5.21
CA VAL A 416 -4.76 -10.23 4.62
C VAL A 416 -5.86 -10.50 5.64
N ALA A 417 -6.65 -9.49 5.96
CA ALA A 417 -7.69 -9.54 6.99
C ALA A 417 -8.99 -8.85 6.56
N ASN A 418 -10.10 -9.27 7.15
CA ASN A 418 -11.45 -8.74 6.90
C ASN A 418 -12.24 -8.75 8.22
N CYS A 419 -12.04 -7.70 9.02
CA CYS A 419 -12.55 -7.67 10.38
C CYS A 419 -14.07 -7.49 10.43
N SER A 420 -14.73 -8.15 11.38
CA SER A 420 -16.20 -8.05 11.54
C SER A 420 -16.67 -7.10 12.65
N THR A 421 -15.79 -6.70 13.58
CA THR A 421 -16.12 -5.83 14.73
C THR A 421 -15.14 -4.67 14.90
N ALA A 422 -15.58 -3.62 15.60
CA ALA A 422 -14.76 -2.46 15.92
C ALA A 422 -13.53 -2.83 16.79
N SER A 423 -13.68 -3.74 17.76
CA SER A 423 -12.57 -4.23 18.60
C SER A 423 -11.49 -4.95 17.78
N GLN A 424 -11.88 -5.83 16.85
CA GLN A 424 -10.94 -6.52 15.96
C GLN A 424 -10.15 -5.55 15.09
N TYR A 425 -10.81 -4.48 14.60
CA TYR A 425 -10.13 -3.42 13.84
C TYR A 425 -9.08 -2.69 14.70
N PHE A 426 -9.45 -2.29 15.92
CA PHE A 426 -8.55 -1.64 16.86
C PHE A 426 -7.31 -2.49 17.15
N HIS A 427 -7.50 -3.77 17.52
CA HIS A 427 -6.38 -4.64 17.87
C HIS A 427 -5.49 -4.95 16.67
N LEU A 428 -6.06 -5.10 15.47
CA LEU A 428 -5.27 -5.37 14.27
C LEU A 428 -4.39 -4.17 13.89
N LEU A 429 -4.92 -2.95 13.95
CA LEU A 429 -4.14 -1.73 13.71
C LEU A 429 -2.99 -1.61 14.72
N ARG A 430 -3.28 -1.84 16.01
CA ARG A 430 -2.24 -1.83 17.05
C ARG A 430 -1.24 -2.96 16.87
N ARG A 431 -1.66 -4.15 16.47
CA ARG A 431 -0.76 -5.28 16.17
C ARG A 431 0.23 -4.90 15.07
N GLN A 432 -0.25 -4.21 14.03
CA GLN A 432 0.59 -3.71 12.94
C GLN A 432 1.59 -2.65 13.44
N GLY A 433 1.12 -1.65 14.19
CA GLY A 433 2.01 -0.64 14.79
C GLY A 433 3.06 -1.26 15.72
N LEU A 434 2.64 -2.17 16.59
CA LEU A 434 3.52 -2.77 17.59
C LEU A 434 4.37 -3.93 17.04
N ALA A 435 4.35 -4.20 15.74
CA ALA A 435 5.15 -5.26 15.12
C ALA A 435 6.66 -4.97 15.06
N GLY A 436 7.08 -3.71 15.27
CA GLY A 436 8.49 -3.29 15.24
C GLY A 436 9.13 -3.48 13.86
N ASN A 437 10.39 -3.92 13.82
CA ASN A 437 11.15 -4.08 12.56
C ASN A 437 10.68 -5.24 11.66
N HIS A 438 9.72 -6.05 12.11
CA HIS A 438 9.18 -7.19 11.35
C HIS A 438 7.86 -6.83 10.63
N ARG A 439 7.56 -5.54 10.48
CA ARG A 439 6.34 -5.10 9.80
C ARG A 439 6.38 -5.47 8.33
N ARG A 440 5.38 -6.25 7.93
CA ARG A 440 5.06 -6.57 6.55
C ARG A 440 3.78 -5.82 6.14
N PRO A 441 3.47 -5.72 4.84
CA PRO A 441 2.24 -5.10 4.39
C PRO A 441 1.00 -5.74 5.03
N LEU A 442 0.05 -4.91 5.43
CA LEU A 442 -1.26 -5.34 5.94
C LEU A 442 -2.34 -4.91 4.96
N ILE A 443 -3.02 -5.87 4.32
CA ILE A 443 -4.20 -5.65 3.49
C ILE A 443 -5.44 -5.86 4.33
N LEU A 444 -6.22 -4.80 4.53
CA LEU A 444 -7.41 -4.81 5.36
C LEU A 444 -8.64 -4.39 4.58
N PHE A 445 -9.59 -5.32 4.46
CA PHE A 445 -10.91 -5.03 3.93
C PHE A 445 -11.75 -4.34 5.00
N THR A 446 -11.97 -3.03 4.84
CA THR A 446 -12.72 -2.22 5.79
C THR A 446 -14.21 -2.20 5.43
N PRO A 447 -15.13 -2.12 6.38
CA PRO A 447 -16.55 -2.11 6.06
C PRO A 447 -17.03 -0.75 5.57
N LYS A 448 -18.23 -0.74 4.98
CA LYS A 448 -18.94 0.48 4.57
C LYS A 448 -20.20 0.68 5.40
N SER A 449 -21.18 -0.21 5.22
CA SER A 449 -22.44 -0.21 5.96
C SER A 449 -22.23 -0.45 7.47
N MET A 450 -21.26 -1.29 7.84
CA MET A 450 -21.01 -1.63 9.25
C MET A 450 -20.29 -0.53 10.05
N LEU A 451 -19.83 0.55 9.43
CA LEU A 451 -19.12 1.63 10.13
C LEU A 451 -19.96 2.29 11.24
N ARG A 452 -21.29 2.23 11.13
CA ARG A 452 -22.25 2.81 12.09
C ARG A 452 -23.29 1.81 12.57
N ASP A 453 -23.18 0.55 12.15
CA ASP A 453 -24.17 -0.48 12.49
C ASP A 453 -23.89 -0.98 13.92
N PRO A 454 -24.87 -0.93 14.84
CA PRO A 454 -24.68 -1.41 16.21
C PRO A 454 -24.26 -2.89 16.31
N ARG A 455 -24.58 -3.72 15.30
CA ARG A 455 -24.17 -5.14 15.27
C ARG A 455 -22.66 -5.32 15.19
N ALA A 456 -21.95 -4.34 14.61
CA ALA A 456 -20.49 -4.36 14.46
C ALA A 456 -19.76 -3.51 15.51
N ALA A 457 -20.49 -2.86 16.41
CA ALA A 457 -19.92 -2.13 17.54
C ALA A 457 -19.33 -3.09 18.59
N SER A 458 -18.48 -2.57 19.48
CA SER A 458 -17.87 -3.37 20.54
C SER A 458 -17.87 -2.62 21.88
N PRO A 459 -18.09 -3.30 23.00
CA PRO A 459 -17.92 -2.67 24.31
C PRO A 459 -16.46 -2.24 24.48
N ARG A 460 -16.23 -1.18 25.26
CA ARG A 460 -14.87 -0.66 25.50
C ARG A 460 -13.96 -1.65 26.22
N GLU A 461 -14.55 -2.57 26.98
CA GLU A 461 -13.85 -3.60 27.71
C GLU A 461 -13.13 -4.57 26.76
N ASP A 462 -13.63 -4.78 25.53
CA ASP A 462 -12.94 -5.61 24.53
C ASP A 462 -11.58 -4.97 24.18
N LEU A 463 -11.53 -3.65 23.96
CA LEU A 463 -10.27 -2.94 23.68
C LEU A 463 -9.28 -2.99 24.84
N ALA A 464 -9.77 -3.12 26.08
CA ALA A 464 -8.97 -3.08 27.30
C ALA A 464 -8.52 -4.44 27.80
N ASN A 465 -9.16 -5.52 27.38
CA ASN A 465 -8.89 -6.86 27.92
C ASN A 465 -8.55 -7.89 26.83
N ASP A 466 -8.93 -7.65 25.58
CA ASP A 466 -8.74 -8.61 24.50
C ASP A 466 -7.53 -8.26 23.62
N ARG A 467 -7.44 -9.00 22.52
CA ARG A 467 -6.44 -8.90 21.47
C ARG A 467 -7.11 -9.27 20.15
N PHE A 468 -6.40 -9.09 19.05
CA PHE A 468 -6.88 -9.56 17.76
C PHE A 468 -6.98 -11.10 17.76
N GLU A 469 -8.15 -11.62 17.43
CA GLU A 469 -8.39 -13.06 17.26
C GLU A 469 -8.51 -13.39 15.76
N GLU A 470 -7.63 -14.24 15.23
CA GLU A 470 -7.64 -14.63 13.80
C GLU A 470 -8.91 -15.40 13.43
N VAL A 471 -9.47 -16.14 14.40
CA VAL A 471 -10.67 -16.97 14.25
C VAL A 471 -11.56 -16.80 15.47
N ILE A 472 -12.80 -16.36 15.26
CA ILE A 472 -13.80 -16.19 16.32
C ILE A 472 -14.95 -17.18 16.15
N ILE A 473 -15.35 -17.82 17.25
CA ILE A 473 -16.39 -18.86 17.29
C ILE A 473 -17.66 -18.27 17.92
N ASP A 474 -18.78 -18.38 17.20
CA ASP A 474 -20.12 -18.05 17.71
C ASP A 474 -21.03 -19.29 17.62
N ALA A 475 -21.19 -19.99 18.76
CA ALA A 475 -21.94 -21.23 18.89
C ALA A 475 -22.77 -21.25 20.19
N PRO A 476 -23.90 -20.51 20.27
CA PRO A 476 -24.62 -20.27 21.52
C PRO A 476 -25.26 -21.55 22.11
N GLY A 477 -25.61 -22.53 21.26
CA GLY A 477 -26.13 -23.82 21.72
C GLY A 477 -25.09 -24.77 22.32
N GLY A 478 -23.81 -24.40 22.29
CA GLY A 478 -22.69 -25.24 22.68
C GLY A 478 -22.39 -26.35 21.66
N LYS A 479 -21.17 -26.90 21.77
CA LYS A 479 -20.61 -27.85 20.79
C LYS A 479 -21.51 -29.05 20.48
N GLU A 480 -22.20 -29.59 21.48
CA GLU A 480 -22.94 -30.86 21.37
C GLU A 480 -24.22 -30.77 20.51
N LYS A 481 -24.82 -29.58 20.40
CA LYS A 481 -26.07 -29.38 19.63
C LYS A 481 -25.83 -29.00 18.19
N VAL A 482 -24.63 -28.52 17.88
CA VAL A 482 -24.23 -28.06 16.55
C VAL A 482 -24.29 -29.23 15.58
N LYS A 483 -24.96 -29.01 14.44
CA LYS A 483 -25.05 -29.95 13.32
C LYS A 483 -24.37 -29.40 12.07
N ARG A 484 -24.07 -28.11 12.07
CA ARG A 484 -23.52 -27.38 10.93
C ARG A 484 -22.59 -26.27 11.40
N VAL A 485 -21.45 -26.17 10.73
CA VAL A 485 -20.43 -25.15 10.96
C VAL A 485 -20.33 -24.30 9.70
N VAL A 486 -20.63 -23.01 9.81
CA VAL A 486 -20.56 -22.04 8.72
C VAL A 486 -19.35 -21.14 8.94
N PHE A 487 -18.30 -21.36 8.15
CA PHE A 487 -17.17 -20.43 8.04
C PHE A 487 -17.59 -19.22 7.20
N CYS A 488 -17.19 -18.03 7.62
CA CYS A 488 -17.43 -16.78 6.90
C CYS A 488 -16.34 -15.75 7.24
N SER A 489 -16.31 -14.62 6.54
CA SER A 489 -15.36 -13.53 6.78
C SER A 489 -16.02 -12.18 6.52
N GLY A 490 -15.69 -11.17 7.33
CA GLY A 490 -16.25 -9.82 7.21
C GLY A 490 -17.75 -9.73 7.48
N LYS A 491 -18.40 -8.75 6.82
CA LYS A 491 -19.75 -8.28 7.19
C LYS A 491 -20.86 -9.33 7.08
N VAL A 492 -20.70 -10.35 6.23
CA VAL A 492 -21.73 -11.38 6.00
C VAL A 492 -22.08 -12.15 7.29
N TYR A 493 -21.16 -12.17 8.25
CA TYR A 493 -21.40 -12.73 9.58
C TYR A 493 -22.66 -12.15 10.23
N HIS A 494 -22.84 -10.83 10.17
CA HIS A 494 -23.96 -10.16 10.84
C HIS A 494 -25.30 -10.56 10.22
N ASP A 495 -25.35 -10.67 8.90
CA ASP A 495 -26.54 -11.13 8.19
C ASP A 495 -26.84 -12.62 8.47
N LEU A 496 -25.80 -13.45 8.64
CA LEU A 496 -25.94 -14.85 9.05
C LEU A 496 -26.47 -14.99 10.48
N VAL A 497 -26.02 -14.15 11.41
CA VAL A 497 -26.53 -14.11 12.79
C VAL A 497 -28.02 -13.81 12.81
N ASP A 498 -28.44 -12.75 12.11
CA ASP A 498 -29.84 -12.36 12.04
C ASP A 498 -30.70 -13.47 11.42
N TYR A 499 -30.26 -14.04 10.29
CA TYR A 499 -30.99 -15.13 9.63
C TYR A 499 -31.05 -16.41 10.49
N ARG A 500 -29.96 -16.76 11.20
CA ARG A 500 -29.91 -17.90 12.14
C ARG A 500 -30.93 -17.72 13.27
N ARG A 501 -31.06 -16.50 13.80
CA ARG A 501 -32.02 -16.17 14.86
C ARG A 501 -33.46 -16.22 14.34
N GLU A 502 -33.73 -15.61 13.18
CA GLU A 502 -35.06 -15.58 12.56
C GLU A 502 -35.60 -16.97 12.22
N THR A 503 -34.70 -17.90 11.86
CA THR A 503 -35.05 -19.30 11.56
C THR A 503 -35.04 -20.22 12.78
N GLY A 504 -34.71 -19.71 13.98
CA GLY A 504 -34.70 -20.49 15.22
C GLY A 504 -33.62 -21.59 15.25
N ARG A 505 -32.48 -21.38 14.58
CA ARG A 505 -31.41 -22.37 14.40
C ARG A 505 -30.15 -22.09 15.25
N GLU A 506 -30.27 -21.25 16.26
CA GLU A 506 -29.16 -20.83 17.14
C GLU A 506 -28.43 -22.03 17.79
N ASP A 507 -29.19 -23.06 18.18
CA ASP A 507 -28.63 -24.26 18.79
C ASP A 507 -27.93 -25.19 17.79
N GLU A 508 -28.30 -25.15 16.50
CA GLU A 508 -27.86 -26.13 15.50
C GLU A 508 -26.72 -25.63 14.60
N VAL A 509 -26.52 -24.31 14.52
CA VAL A 509 -25.58 -23.70 13.58
C VAL A 509 -24.53 -22.86 14.32
N ALA A 510 -23.27 -23.32 14.25
CA ALA A 510 -22.12 -22.53 14.66
C ALA A 510 -21.66 -21.64 13.51
N LEU A 511 -21.43 -20.35 13.80
CA LEU A 511 -20.83 -19.40 12.88
C LEU A 511 -19.37 -19.18 13.27
N ILE A 512 -18.45 -19.38 12.32
CA ILE A 512 -17.01 -19.24 12.54
C ILE A 512 -16.51 -18.10 11.65
N ARG A 513 -16.01 -17.04 12.27
CA ARG A 513 -15.43 -15.89 11.58
C ARG A 513 -13.95 -16.12 11.34
N LEU A 514 -13.53 -16.03 10.09
CA LEU A 514 -12.13 -15.94 9.69
C LEU A 514 -11.78 -14.46 9.52
N GLU A 515 -11.24 -13.87 10.58
CA GLU A 515 -10.87 -12.45 10.62
C GLU A 515 -9.55 -12.23 9.88
N GLN A 516 -8.63 -13.20 9.98
CA GLN A 516 -7.41 -13.27 9.17
C GLN A 516 -7.53 -14.37 8.11
N LEU A 517 -7.37 -13.99 6.84
CA LEU A 517 -7.43 -14.88 5.69
C LEU A 517 -6.03 -15.38 5.31
N TYR A 518 -5.03 -14.52 5.43
CA TYR A 518 -3.63 -14.86 5.24
C TYR A 518 -2.74 -14.16 6.28
N PRO A 519 -1.75 -14.84 6.88
CA PRO A 519 -1.55 -16.30 6.87
C PRO A 519 -2.79 -17.07 7.35
N PHE A 520 -3.09 -18.20 6.72
CA PHE A 520 -4.30 -18.97 7.02
C PHE A 520 -4.18 -19.64 8.39
N PRO A 521 -5.16 -19.50 9.31
CA PRO A 521 -5.07 -19.98 10.69
C PRO A 521 -5.32 -21.50 10.80
N ARG A 522 -4.41 -22.29 10.19
CA ARG A 522 -4.52 -23.75 10.01
C ARG A 522 -4.83 -24.50 11.32
N ALA A 523 -4.07 -24.24 12.39
CA ALA A 523 -4.22 -24.96 13.66
C ALA A 523 -5.60 -24.73 14.30
N ARG A 524 -6.08 -23.47 14.29
CA ARG A 524 -7.40 -23.11 14.84
C ARG A 524 -8.53 -23.74 14.02
N VAL A 525 -8.45 -23.67 12.70
CA VAL A 525 -9.44 -24.25 11.80
C VAL A 525 -9.48 -25.78 11.93
N GLN A 526 -8.32 -26.43 11.98
CA GLN A 526 -8.20 -27.87 12.21
C GLN A 526 -8.85 -28.27 13.54
N HIS A 527 -8.55 -27.55 14.63
CA HIS A 527 -9.13 -27.82 15.94
C HIS A 527 -10.67 -27.71 15.92
N ILE A 528 -11.22 -26.68 15.28
CA ILE A 528 -12.67 -26.51 15.13
C ILE A 528 -13.26 -27.68 14.32
N ALA A 529 -12.61 -28.10 13.25
CA ALA A 529 -13.08 -29.22 12.43
C ALA A 529 -13.09 -30.54 13.21
N GLU A 530 -12.04 -30.82 14.00
CA GLU A 530 -11.98 -32.00 14.87
C GLU A 530 -13.07 -31.97 15.96
N GLN A 531 -13.37 -30.79 16.49
CA GLN A 531 -14.47 -30.62 17.44
C GLN A 531 -15.83 -30.90 16.80
N HIS A 532 -15.99 -30.65 15.50
CA HIS A 532 -17.26 -30.76 14.79
C HIS A 532 -17.23 -31.81 13.68
N ALA A 533 -16.50 -32.91 13.86
CA ALA A 533 -16.24 -33.91 12.82
C ALA A 533 -17.51 -34.51 12.17
N ASP A 534 -18.62 -34.60 12.93
CA ASP A 534 -19.91 -35.13 12.46
C ASP A 534 -20.83 -34.04 11.85
N CYS A 535 -20.38 -32.79 11.77
CA CYS A 535 -21.17 -31.66 11.26
C CYS A 535 -20.98 -31.45 9.75
N GLU A 536 -21.98 -30.82 9.11
CA GLU A 536 -21.81 -30.27 7.78
C GLU A 536 -20.97 -28.98 7.84
N PHE A 537 -19.90 -28.91 7.05
CA PHE A 537 -19.10 -27.70 6.91
C PHE A 537 -19.55 -26.88 5.69
N ILE A 538 -19.69 -25.57 5.88
CA ILE A 538 -20.07 -24.62 4.83
C ILE A 538 -19.10 -23.45 4.86
N TYR A 539 -18.75 -22.93 3.68
CA TYR A 539 -18.10 -21.64 3.53
C TYR A 539 -19.09 -20.66 2.92
N CYS A 540 -19.50 -19.66 3.70
CA CYS A 540 -20.43 -18.63 3.27
C CYS A 540 -19.70 -17.32 2.98
N GLN A 541 -19.93 -16.76 1.80
CA GLN A 541 -19.41 -15.45 1.41
C GLN A 541 -20.41 -14.68 0.55
N GLU A 542 -20.31 -13.35 0.53
CA GLU A 542 -21.14 -12.51 -0.31
C GLU A 542 -20.64 -12.45 -1.74
N GLU A 543 -19.33 -12.56 -1.92
CA GLU A 543 -18.66 -12.43 -3.19
C GLU A 543 -19.05 -13.58 -4.14
N PRO A 544 -19.11 -13.33 -5.46
CA PRO A 544 -19.22 -14.38 -6.48
C PRO A 544 -18.23 -15.51 -6.26
N ARG A 545 -18.61 -16.74 -6.65
CA ARG A 545 -17.78 -17.94 -6.45
C ARG A 545 -16.35 -17.85 -7.02
N ASN A 546 -16.12 -17.01 -8.04
CA ASN A 546 -14.80 -16.75 -8.63
C ASN A 546 -14.06 -15.55 -7.99
N MET A 547 -14.58 -15.01 -6.90
CA MET A 547 -14.10 -13.83 -6.18
C MET A 547 -14.11 -14.10 -4.67
N GLY A 548 -13.68 -13.11 -3.88
CA GLY A 548 -13.58 -13.26 -2.43
C GLY A 548 -12.57 -14.34 -2.05
N ALA A 549 -12.71 -14.91 -0.86
CA ALA A 549 -11.72 -15.85 -0.35
C ALA A 549 -11.95 -17.32 -0.76
N TRP A 550 -13.06 -17.67 -1.42
CA TRP A 550 -13.42 -19.07 -1.70
C TRP A 550 -12.33 -19.89 -2.40
N SER A 551 -11.72 -19.39 -3.48
CA SER A 551 -10.69 -20.15 -4.22
C SER A 551 -9.47 -20.47 -3.36
N PHE A 552 -8.99 -19.49 -2.61
CA PHE A 552 -7.88 -19.61 -1.69
C PHE A 552 -8.23 -20.49 -0.48
N ALA A 553 -9.32 -20.17 0.21
CA ALA A 553 -9.77 -20.88 1.40
C ALA A 553 -10.10 -22.34 1.11
N SER A 554 -10.80 -22.63 -0.01
CA SER A 554 -11.14 -24.00 -0.40
C SER A 554 -9.89 -24.88 -0.55
N GLN A 555 -8.81 -24.35 -1.14
CA GLN A 555 -7.53 -25.07 -1.19
C GLN A 555 -6.99 -25.36 0.21
N ARG A 556 -6.96 -24.35 1.10
CA ARG A 556 -6.45 -24.49 2.47
C ARG A 556 -7.29 -25.45 3.32
N PHE A 557 -8.61 -25.45 3.16
CA PHE A 557 -9.49 -26.44 3.80
C PHE A 557 -9.22 -27.86 3.28
N ASN A 558 -9.06 -28.03 1.96
CA ASN A 558 -8.78 -29.34 1.37
C ASN A 558 -7.44 -29.92 1.87
N GLU A 559 -6.41 -29.07 2.06
CA GLU A 559 -5.13 -29.47 2.66
C GLU A 559 -5.28 -29.99 4.10
N LEU A 560 -6.31 -29.54 4.82
CA LEU A 560 -6.69 -30.00 6.16
C LEU A 560 -7.66 -31.19 6.14
N GLY A 561 -8.04 -31.70 4.96
CA GLY A 561 -9.04 -32.76 4.81
C GLY A 561 -10.48 -32.31 5.06
N ILE A 562 -10.74 -31.00 5.05
CA ILE A 562 -12.06 -30.39 5.25
C ILE A 562 -12.60 -29.99 3.87
N ALA A 563 -13.81 -30.44 3.52
CA ALA A 563 -14.45 -30.11 2.25
C ALA A 563 -15.74 -29.30 2.47
N PRO A 564 -15.64 -27.99 2.80
CA PRO A 564 -16.83 -27.20 3.06
C PRO A 564 -17.65 -27.01 1.78
N ARG A 565 -18.97 -27.06 1.89
CA ARG A 565 -19.87 -26.70 0.80
C ARG A 565 -19.89 -25.18 0.60
N TYR A 566 -19.83 -24.73 -0.65
CA TYR A 566 -19.94 -23.32 -0.98
C TYR A 566 -21.37 -22.79 -0.77
N SER A 567 -21.50 -21.64 -0.12
CA SER A 567 -22.70 -20.82 -0.11
C SER A 567 -22.34 -19.37 -0.45
N GLY A 568 -22.87 -18.85 -1.55
CA GLY A 568 -22.53 -17.50 -2.00
C GLY A 568 -23.09 -17.21 -3.38
N ARG A 569 -22.72 -16.06 -3.95
CA ARG A 569 -23.19 -15.64 -5.28
C ARG A 569 -22.62 -16.55 -6.37
N ALA A 570 -23.41 -16.77 -7.43
CA ALA A 570 -22.91 -17.47 -8.62
C ALA A 570 -21.69 -16.72 -9.20
N ALA A 571 -20.79 -17.46 -9.84
CA ALA A 571 -19.64 -16.85 -10.52
C ALA A 571 -20.11 -15.82 -11.55
N SER A 572 -19.40 -14.69 -11.64
CA SER A 572 -19.74 -13.58 -12.53
C SER A 572 -18.49 -12.90 -13.08
N ALA A 573 -18.61 -12.33 -14.29
CA ALA A 573 -17.56 -11.49 -14.86
C ALA A 573 -17.49 -10.13 -14.16
N SER A 574 -18.65 -9.53 -13.88
CA SER A 574 -18.79 -8.29 -13.12
C SER A 574 -18.65 -8.56 -11.62
N PRO A 575 -18.02 -7.67 -10.83
CA PRO A 575 -17.90 -7.84 -9.38
C PRO A 575 -19.25 -7.96 -8.65
N ALA A 576 -20.23 -7.18 -9.05
CA ALA A 576 -21.58 -7.22 -8.50
C ALA A 576 -22.63 -6.95 -9.60
N THR A 577 -23.89 -7.19 -9.27
CA THR A 577 -25.02 -6.78 -10.10
C THR A 577 -25.31 -5.29 -9.96
N GLY A 578 -25.71 -4.63 -11.05
CA GLY A 578 -26.27 -3.27 -11.01
C GLY A 578 -27.75 -3.20 -10.60
N SER A 579 -28.41 -4.34 -10.37
CA SER A 579 -29.82 -4.39 -9.96
C SER A 579 -29.96 -4.62 -8.46
N TYR A 580 -30.50 -3.63 -7.76
CA TYR A 580 -30.77 -3.70 -6.32
C TYR A 580 -31.69 -4.88 -5.94
N THR A 581 -32.75 -5.12 -6.74
CA THR A 581 -33.66 -6.26 -6.53
C THR A 581 -32.94 -7.60 -6.66
N LEU A 582 -32.10 -7.74 -7.69
CA LEU A 582 -31.32 -8.97 -7.85
C LEU A 582 -30.30 -9.14 -6.73
N HIS A 583 -29.67 -8.06 -6.28
CA HIS A 583 -28.73 -8.07 -5.15
C HIS A 583 -29.39 -8.65 -3.88
N HIS A 584 -30.59 -8.18 -3.53
CA HIS A 584 -31.36 -8.69 -2.38
C HIS A 584 -31.77 -10.15 -2.55
N SER A 585 -32.22 -10.53 -3.74
CA SER A 585 -32.55 -11.93 -4.03
C SER A 585 -31.34 -12.85 -3.87
N GLN A 586 -30.16 -12.40 -4.33
CA GLN A 586 -28.91 -13.13 -4.17
C GLN A 586 -28.48 -13.23 -2.71
N GLN A 587 -28.61 -12.16 -1.93
CA GLN A 587 -28.29 -12.15 -0.49
C GLN A 587 -29.20 -13.11 0.28
N ALA A 588 -30.52 -13.10 0.02
CA ALA A 588 -31.43 -14.03 0.65
C ALA A 588 -31.11 -15.50 0.29
N CYS A 589 -30.76 -15.76 -0.97
CA CYS A 589 -30.41 -17.10 -1.44
C CYS A 589 -29.15 -17.67 -0.78
N LEU A 590 -28.09 -16.86 -0.60
CA LEU A 590 -26.86 -17.34 0.02
C LEU A 590 -27.02 -17.57 1.53
N LEU A 591 -27.82 -16.76 2.22
CA LEU A 591 -28.11 -16.94 3.65
C LEU A 591 -28.93 -18.22 3.89
N ALA A 592 -29.99 -18.42 3.10
CA ALA A 592 -30.79 -19.64 3.14
C ALA A 592 -29.95 -20.88 2.85
N SER A 593 -29.13 -20.86 1.79
CA SER A 593 -28.23 -21.97 1.45
C SER A 593 -27.21 -22.28 2.56
N ALA A 594 -26.79 -21.28 3.34
CA ALA A 594 -25.86 -21.45 4.45
C ALA A 594 -26.54 -22.02 5.70
N ILE A 595 -27.77 -21.60 6.02
CA ILE A 595 -28.41 -21.87 7.31
C ILE A 595 -29.48 -22.97 7.24
N ASP A 596 -30.23 -23.07 6.13
CA ASP A 596 -31.29 -24.05 6.00
C ASP A 596 -30.78 -25.45 5.66
N ARG A 597 -31.39 -26.46 6.27
CA ARG A 597 -31.12 -27.86 5.90
C ARG A 597 -31.63 -28.12 4.48
N ALA A 598 -30.78 -28.76 3.68
CA ALA A 598 -31.15 -29.28 2.37
C ALA A 598 -32.23 -30.36 2.48
#